data_AF-Q9PVI9-F1
#
_entry.id   AF-Q9PVI9-F1
#
_cell.length_a   1.000
_cell.length_b   1.000
_cell.length_c   1.000
_cell.angle_alpha   90.00
_cell.angle_beta   90.00
_cell.angle_gamma   90.00
#
_symmetry.space_group_name_H-M   'P 1'
#
loop_
_entity.id
_entity.type
_entity.pdbx_description
1 polymer ?
#
loop_
_entity_poly.entity_id
_entity_poly.type
_entity_poly.pdbx_seq_one_letter_code
_entity_poly.pdbx_strand_id
1 'polypeptide(L)'
;SSENLRFWLAVEDLKKRPIREVPARVQEIWQEFLAPGAPSAINLDSKSYDKTTQNVKDPGRYTFEDAQEHIYKLMENDSYPRF
;
A
#
# COMPACT_ATOMS: atom_id res chain seq x y z
N SER A 1 10.94 5.96 -5.68
CA SER A 1 9.98 6.31 -6.77
C SER A 1 8.79 7.12 -6.25
N SER A 2 8.10 7.88 -7.11
CA SER A 2 6.97 8.75 -6.73
C SER A 2 5.70 7.99 -6.31
N GLU A 3 5.49 6.79 -6.89
CA GLU A 3 4.36 5.89 -6.67
C GLU A 3 4.40 5.32 -5.25
N ASN A 4 5.60 4.93 -4.78
CA ASN A 4 5.83 4.40 -3.44
C ASN A 4 5.40 5.40 -2.36
N LEU A 5 5.77 6.68 -2.53
CA LEU A 5 5.39 7.73 -1.60
C LEU A 5 3.87 7.99 -1.65
N ARG A 6 3.28 8.00 -2.85
CA ARG A 6 1.82 8.16 -3.03
C ARG A 6 1.04 7.03 -2.35
N PHE A 7 1.44 5.79 -2.54
CA PHE A 7 0.86 4.64 -1.85
C PHE A 7 0.99 4.79 -0.32
N TRP A 8 2.20 5.10 0.16
CA TRP A 8 2.45 5.24 1.59
C TRP A 8 1.55 6.31 2.24
N LEU A 9 1.39 7.47 1.58
CA LEU A 9 0.50 8.55 2.01
C LEU A 9 -0.98 8.14 1.96
N ALA A 10 -1.39 7.37 0.95
CA ALA A 10 -2.76 6.87 0.84
C ALA A 10 -3.11 5.91 1.99
N VAL A 11 -2.17 5.08 2.42
CA VAL A 11 -2.34 4.19 3.59
C VAL A 11 -2.38 5.00 4.90
N GLU A 12 -1.56 6.04 5.05
CA GLU A 12 -1.65 6.95 6.20
C GLU A 12 -2.98 7.70 6.29
N ASP A 13 -3.53 8.10 5.14
CA ASP A 13 -4.88 8.68 5.06
C ASP A 13 -5.96 7.66 5.46
N LEU A 14 -5.88 6.43 4.93
CA LEU A 14 -6.82 5.35 5.27
C LEU A 14 -6.94 5.14 6.79
N LYS A 15 -5.83 5.14 7.52
CA LYS A 15 -5.81 4.96 8.98
C LYS A 15 -6.57 6.05 9.73
N LYS A 16 -6.75 7.23 9.14
CA LYS A 16 -7.42 8.40 9.73
C LYS A 16 -8.88 8.55 9.30
N ARG A 17 -9.33 7.81 8.29
CA ARG A 17 -10.71 7.86 7.75
C ARG A 17 -11.75 7.41 8.79
N PRO A 18 -13.00 7.92 8.70
CA PRO A 18 -14.14 7.33 9.40
C PRO A 18 -14.31 5.84 9.03
N ILE A 19 -14.68 4.99 10.00
CA ILE A 19 -14.77 3.54 9.78
C ILE A 19 -15.70 3.14 8.63
N ARG A 20 -16.77 3.92 8.40
CA ARG A 20 -17.72 3.72 7.30
C ARG A 20 -17.11 3.92 5.90
N GLU A 21 -16.01 4.68 5.79
CA GLU A 21 -15.32 4.99 4.54
C GLU A 21 -14.17 4.01 4.25
N VAL A 22 -13.69 3.29 5.28
CA VAL A 22 -12.54 2.38 5.19
C VAL A 22 -12.70 1.33 4.09
N PRO A 23 -13.84 0.62 3.95
CA PRO A 23 -13.96 -0.41 2.92
C PRO A 23 -13.81 0.12 1.50
N ALA A 24 -14.46 1.25 1.19
CA ALA A 24 -14.35 1.90 -0.11
C ALA A 24 -12.91 2.37 -0.38
N ARG A 25 -12.29 3.02 0.62
CA ARG A 25 -10.92 3.52 0.51
C ARG A 25 -9.89 2.41 0.33
N VAL A 26 -10.09 1.25 0.96
CA VAL A 26 -9.25 0.06 0.76
C VAL A 26 -9.31 -0.41 -0.69
N GLN A 27 -10.51 -0.48 -1.29
CA GLN A 27 -10.65 -0.90 -2.68
C GLN A 27 -10.01 0.09 -3.65
N GLU A 28 -10.14 1.40 -3.42
CA GLU A 28 -9.48 2.44 -4.22
C GLU A 28 -7.95 2.27 -4.22
N ILE A 29 -7.35 2.13 -3.03
CA ILE A 29 -5.90 1.94 -2.88
C ILE A 29 -5.46 0.63 -3.56
N TRP A 30 -6.23 -0.45 -3.40
CA TRP A 30 -5.93 -1.71 -4.07
C TRP A 30 -5.91 -1.55 -5.59
N GLN A 31 -6.94 -0.95 -6.18
CA GLN A 31 -7.05 -0.78 -7.64
C GLN A 31 -5.97 0.15 -8.21
N GLU A 32 -5.58 1.20 -7.47
CA GLU A 32 -4.60 2.17 -7.93
C GLU A 32 -3.16 1.62 -7.91
N PHE A 33 -2.81 0.82 -6.91
CA PHE A 33 -1.41 0.48 -6.61
C PHE A 33 -1.07 -1.01 -6.68
N LEU A 34 -2.01 -1.93 -6.49
CA LEU A 34 -1.72 -3.35 -6.27
C LEU A 34 -2.49 -4.32 -7.16
N ALA A 35 -3.65 -3.94 -7.67
CA ALA A 35 -4.43 -4.80 -8.55
C ALA A 35 -3.63 -5.16 -9.83
N PRO A 36 -3.90 -6.32 -10.44
CA PRO A 36 -3.35 -6.63 -11.77
C PRO A 36 -3.70 -5.53 -12.77
N GLY A 37 -2.68 -4.90 -13.37
CA GLY A 37 -2.85 -3.77 -14.29
C GLY A 37 -3.10 -2.42 -13.61
N ALA A 38 -2.79 -2.29 -12.32
CA ALA A 38 -2.88 -1.04 -11.58
C ALA A 38 -2.13 0.11 -12.28
N PRO A 39 -2.75 1.29 -12.42
CA PRO A 39 -2.18 2.41 -13.17
C PRO A 39 -0.95 3.04 -12.49
N SER A 40 -0.82 2.89 -11.16
CA SER A 40 0.34 3.33 -10.37
C SER A 40 0.94 2.16 -9.61
N ALA A 41 1.12 1.02 -10.28
CA ALA A 41 1.65 -0.21 -9.68
C ALA A 41 2.97 0.02 -8.92
N ILE A 42 3.04 -0.50 -7.69
CA ILE A 42 4.24 -0.45 -6.84
C ILE A 42 4.92 -1.82 -6.77
N ASN A 43 6.23 -1.81 -6.51
CA ASN A 43 6.98 -3.05 -6.32
C ASN A 43 6.84 -3.55 -4.87
N LEU A 44 6.38 -4.79 -4.72
CA LEU A 44 6.11 -5.41 -3.44
C LEU A 44 6.57 -6.87 -3.49
N ASP A 45 7.20 -7.34 -2.40
CA ASP A 45 7.58 -8.74 -2.31
C ASP A 45 6.34 -9.65 -2.29
N SER A 46 6.50 -10.87 -2.81
CA SER A 46 5.39 -11.82 -2.99
C SER A 46 4.66 -12.13 -1.68
N LYS A 47 5.39 -12.25 -0.56
CA LYS A 47 4.81 -12.56 0.74
C LYS A 47 3.89 -11.43 1.22
N SER A 48 4.35 -10.18 1.10
CA SER A 48 3.57 -9.00 1.47
C SER A 48 2.37 -8.79 0.53
N TYR A 49 2.53 -9.07 -0.76
CA TYR A 49 1.45 -9.02 -1.75
C TYR A 49 0.35 -10.05 -1.44
N ASP A 50 0.70 -11.30 -1.18
CA ASP A 50 -0.26 -12.38 -0.89
C ASP A 50 -1.06 -12.07 0.39
N LYS A 51 -0.38 -11.59 1.44
CA LYS A 51 -1.03 -11.20 2.69
C LYS A 51 -1.99 -10.04 2.48
N THR A 52 -1.57 -9.01 1.75
CA THR A 52 -2.42 -7.86 1.41
C THR A 52 -3.64 -8.30 0.61
N THR A 53 -3.47 -9.22 -0.35
CA THR A 53 -4.57 -9.77 -1.17
C THR A 53 -5.64 -10.47 -0.33
N GLN A 54 -5.24 -11.17 0.75
CA GLN A 54 -6.22 -11.73 1.70
C GLN A 54 -6.87 -10.65 2.55
N ASN A 55 -6.09 -9.70 3.07
CA ASN A 55 -6.59 -8.63 3.93
C ASN A 55 -7.60 -7.72 3.23
N VAL A 56 -7.49 -7.53 1.91
CA VAL A 56 -8.42 -6.72 1.12
C VAL A 56 -9.82 -7.35 1.05
N LYS A 57 -9.96 -8.66 1.30
CA LYS A 57 -11.26 -9.35 1.34
C LYS A 57 -12.08 -9.00 2.59
N ASP A 58 -11.41 -8.59 3.67
CA ASP A 58 -12.03 -8.09 4.89
C ASP A 58 -11.39 -6.74 5.29
N PRO A 59 -11.84 -5.63 4.65
CA PRO A 59 -11.18 -4.33 4.77
C PRO A 59 -11.13 -3.77 6.19
N GLY A 60 -9.94 -3.30 6.59
CA GLY A 60 -9.69 -2.61 7.84
C GLY A 60 -8.64 -1.50 7.69
N ARG A 61 -8.46 -0.71 8.75
CA ARG A 61 -7.48 0.40 8.76
C ARG A 61 -6.03 -0.07 8.55
N TYR A 62 -5.77 -1.33 8.85
CA TYR A 62 -4.44 -1.95 8.81
C TYR A 62 -4.31 -2.97 7.67
N THR A 63 -5.23 -2.97 6.70
CA THR A 63 -5.20 -3.90 5.54
C THR A 63 -3.87 -3.88 4.80
N PHE A 64 -3.21 -2.72 4.73
CA PHE A 64 -1.95 -2.51 4.00
C PHE A 64 -0.72 -2.38 4.91
N GLU A 65 -0.78 -2.77 6.18
CA GLU A 65 0.30 -2.50 7.15
C GLU A 65 1.64 -3.12 6.73
N ASP A 66 1.66 -4.42 6.39
CA ASP A 66 2.88 -5.09 5.91
C ASP A 66 3.40 -4.47 4.60
N ALA A 67 2.48 -4.14 3.69
CA ALA A 67 2.82 -3.52 2.41
C ALA A 67 3.43 -2.12 2.60
N GLN A 68 2.89 -1.34 3.52
CA GLN A 68 3.39 -0.01 3.84
C GLN A 68 4.76 -0.06 4.49
N GLU A 69 5.02 -1.03 5.38
CA GLU A 69 6.34 -1.23 5.99
C GLU A 69 7.39 -1.60 4.94
N HIS A 70 7.07 -2.51 4.02
CA HIS A 70 7.94 -2.87 2.91
C HIS A 70 8.31 -1.64 2.07
N ILE A 71 7.30 -0.87 1.67
CA ILE A 71 7.48 0.31 0.81
C ILE A 71 8.28 1.40 1.53
N TYR A 72 8.09 1.59 2.83
CA TYR A 72 8.91 2.50 3.63
C TYR A 72 10.40 2.14 3.57
N LYS A 73 10.74 0.86 3.82
CA LYS A 73 12.13 0.36 3.75
C LYS A 73 12.70 0.48 2.34
N LEU A 74 11.89 0.23 1.32
CA LEU A 74 12.29 0.38 -0.07
C LEU A 74 12.67 1.84 -0.38
N MET A 75 11.85 2.80 0.05
CA MET A 75 12.11 4.24 -0.15
C MET A 75 13.34 4.73 0.63
N GLU A 76 13.53 4.23 1.85
CA GLU A 76 14.71 4.53 2.67
C GLU A 76 15.99 4.06 1.96
N ASN A 77 16.00 2.83 1.45
CA ASN A 77 17.15 2.26 0.74
C ASN A 77 17.41 2.90 -0.63
N ASP A 78 16.36 3.29 -1.37
CA ASP A 78 16.48 4.02 -2.65
C ASP A 78 17.06 5.43 -2.45
N SER A 79 16.91 6.02 -1.26
CA SER A 79 17.39 7.36 -0.93
C SER A 79 18.86 7.37 -0.47
N TYR A 80 19.45 6.20 -0.20
CA TYR A 80 20.89 6.07 0.04
C TYR A 80 21.60 5.92 -1.32
N PRO A 81 22.49 6.85 -1.71
CA PRO A 81 23.34 6.63 -2.87
C PRO A 81 24.16 5.37 -2.59
N ARG A 82 24.10 4.39 -3.49
CA ARG A 82 25.09 3.32 -3.53
C ARG A 82 26.46 3.99 -3.67
N PHE A 83 27.21 4.00 -2.56
CA PHE A 83 28.61 4.39 -2.53
C PHE A 83 29.46 3.37 -3.30
#